data_AF-A0A090T8L1-F1
#
_entry.id   AF-A0A090T8L1-F1
#
_cell.length_a   1.000
_cell.length_b   1.000
_cell.length_c   1.000
_cell.angle_alpha   90.00
_cell.angle_beta   90.00
_cell.angle_gamma   90.00
#
_symmetry.space_group_name_H-M   'P 1'
#
loop_
_entity.id
_entity.type
_entity.pdbx_description
1 polymer ?
#
loop_
_entity_poly.entity_id
_entity_poly.type
_entity_poly.pdbx_seq_one_letter_code
_entity_poly.pdbx_strand_id
1 'polypeptide(L)'
;MESGALSNIHFLAIPWNANAKEGALVAINFLLSPEAQSRKGDINIWGDPSVLNKQYLKGSAAKTQQFKSVAEPHPSWQSALEQEWLKRYGS
;
A
#
# COMPACT_ATOMS: atom_id res chain seq x y z
N MET A 1 11.02 -23.55 2.76
CA MET A 1 10.56 -22.26 2.21
C MET A 1 10.84 -21.20 3.24
N GLU A 2 11.53 -20.11 2.89
CA GLU A 2 11.60 -18.96 3.81
C GLU A 2 10.20 -18.34 3.94
N SER A 3 9.79 -18.02 5.17
CA SER A 3 8.54 -17.30 5.41
C SER A 3 8.72 -15.82 5.10
N GLY A 4 7.70 -15.21 4.49
CA GLY A 4 7.65 -13.78 4.21
C GLY A 4 6.29 -13.39 3.65
N ALA A 5 6.15 -12.15 3.22
CA ALA A 5 4.90 -11.62 2.69
C ALA A 5 5.06 -11.15 1.24
N LEU A 6 4.03 -11.39 0.43
CA LEU A 6 3.85 -10.60 -0.79
C LEU A 6 3.56 -9.16 -0.35
N SER A 7 4.43 -8.24 -0.72
CA SER A 7 4.32 -6.84 -0.35
C SER A 7 4.07 -6.00 -1.60
N ASN A 8 3.08 -5.13 -1.53
CA ASN A 8 2.89 -4.09 -2.54
C ASN A 8 3.41 -2.74 -2.00
N ILE A 9 3.87 -1.87 -2.88
CA ILE A 9 4.34 -0.53 -2.55
C ILE A 9 3.47 0.48 -3.32
N HIS A 10 2.88 1.42 -2.59
CA HIS A 10 2.09 2.49 -3.17
C HIS A 10 2.90 3.78 -3.25
N PHE A 11 2.73 4.52 -4.35
CA PHE A 11 3.40 5.79 -4.59
C PHE A 11 2.38 6.92 -4.78
N LEU A 12 2.72 8.11 -4.30
CA LEU A 12 2.01 9.34 -4.62
C LEU A 12 2.83 10.10 -5.67
N ALA A 13 2.17 10.55 -6.74
CA ALA A 13 2.82 11.26 -7.83
C ALA A 13 1.96 12.44 -8.31
N ILE A 14 2.62 13.47 -8.83
CA ILE A 14 1.96 14.61 -9.47
C ILE A 14 2.27 14.52 -10.98
N PRO A 15 1.24 14.34 -11.83
CA PRO A 15 1.44 14.34 -13.28
C PRO A 15 2.07 15.64 -13.79
N TRP A 16 2.89 15.57 -14.84
CA TRP A 16 3.60 16.72 -15.39
C TRP A 16 2.67 17.85 -15.86
N ASN A 17 1.46 17.49 -16.30
CA ASN A 17 0.40 18.39 -16.79
C ASN A 17 -0.67 18.71 -15.74
N ALA A 18 -0.44 18.43 -14.46
CA ALA A 18 -1.40 18.76 -13.41
C ALA A 18 -1.69 20.27 -13.39
N ASN A 19 -2.98 20.64 -13.41
CA ASN A 19 -3.44 22.03 -13.40
C ASN A 19 -3.25 22.74 -12.05
N ALA A 20 -2.96 21.99 -10.98
CA ALA A 20 -2.77 22.51 -9.62
C ALA A 20 -1.67 21.73 -8.88
N LYS A 21 -0.41 21.95 -9.25
CA LYS A 21 0.74 21.20 -8.70
C LYS A 21 0.97 21.52 -7.22
N GLU A 22 0.86 22.78 -6.85
CA GLU A 22 1.05 23.29 -5.49
C GLU A 22 -0.02 22.70 -4.57
N GLY A 23 -1.28 22.69 -5.01
CA GLY A 23 -2.38 22.05 -4.27
C GLY A 23 -2.17 20.54 -4.10
N ALA A 24 -1.68 19.86 -5.14
CA ALA A 24 -1.35 18.44 -5.06
C ALA A 24 -0.21 18.17 -4.05
N LEU A 25 0.79 19.04 -3.97
CA LEU A 25 1.85 18.95 -2.94
C LEU A 25 1.28 19.09 -1.52
N VAL A 26 0.33 20.02 -1.29
CA VAL A 26 -0.33 20.16 0.02
C VAL A 26 -1.06 18.87 0.39
N ALA A 27 -1.81 18.29 -0.55
CA ALA A 27 -2.53 17.03 -0.31
C ALA A 27 -1.57 15.87 -0.01
N ILE A 28 -0.46 15.75 -0.75
CA ILE A 28 0.56 14.73 -0.50
C ILE A 28 1.19 14.91 0.89
N ASN A 29 1.55 16.14 1.27
CA ASN A 29 2.09 16.43 2.60
C ASN A 29 1.11 16.07 3.72
N PHE A 30 -0.18 16.34 3.52
CA PHE A 30 -1.22 15.90 4.45
C PHE A 30 -1.27 14.36 4.55
N LEU A 31 -1.27 13.64 3.43
CA LEU A 31 -1.30 12.18 3.42
C LEU A 31 -0.05 11.55 4.07
N LEU A 32 1.09 12.24 4.02
CA LEU A 32 2.34 11.85 4.68
C LEU A 32 2.44 12.29 6.15
N SER A 33 1.44 13.01 6.68
CA SER A 33 1.45 13.45 8.08
C SER A 33 1.33 12.28 9.08
N PRO A 34 1.90 12.41 10.29
CA PRO A 34 1.77 11.42 11.37
C PRO A 34 0.32 11.00 11.66
N GLU A 35 -0.62 11.95 11.66
CA GLU A 35 -2.04 11.72 11.92
C GLU A 35 -2.69 10.89 10.82
N ALA A 36 -2.49 11.28 9.55
CA ALA A 36 -3.04 10.56 8.41
C ALA A 36 -2.48 9.13 8.33
N GLN A 37 -1.17 8.99 8.56
CA GLN A 37 -0.48 7.71 8.55
C GLN A 37 -0.87 6.80 9.72
N SER A 38 -1.10 7.38 10.90
CA SER A 38 -1.62 6.63 12.06
C SER A 38 -3.04 6.13 11.80
N ARG A 39 -3.89 6.94 11.15
CA ARG A 39 -5.25 6.52 10.77
C ARG A 39 -5.25 5.45 9.68
N LYS A 40 -4.39 5.60 8.66
CA LYS A 40 -4.22 4.60 7.59
C LYS A 40 -3.76 3.25 8.14
N GLY A 41 -2.80 3.26 9.07
CA GLY A 41 -2.32 2.04 9.71
C GLY A 41 -3.22 1.48 10.82
N ASP A 42 -4.37 2.12 11.12
CA ASP A 42 -5.31 1.58 12.11
C ASP A 42 -5.98 0.33 11.55
N ILE A 43 -5.83 -0.80 12.24
CA ILE A 43 -6.33 -2.12 11.80
C ILE A 43 -7.85 -2.20 11.74
N ASN A 44 -8.55 -1.30 12.45
CA ASN A 44 -10.02 -1.25 12.45
C ASN A 44 -10.56 -0.33 11.35
N ILE A 45 -9.69 0.34 10.58
CA ILE A 45 -10.08 1.31 9.56
C ILE A 45 -9.61 0.86 8.19
N TRP A 46 -8.30 0.81 7.98
CA TRP A 46 -7.69 0.42 6.70
C TRP A 46 -6.60 -0.62 6.94
N GLY A 47 -5.76 -0.42 7.96
CA GLY A 47 -4.75 -1.40 8.37
C GLY A 47 -3.54 -1.48 7.45
N ASP A 48 -3.44 -0.62 6.44
CA ASP A 48 -2.31 -0.59 5.52
C ASP A 48 -1.10 0.10 6.20
N PRO A 49 0.04 -0.60 6.40
CA PRO A 49 1.17 -0.08 7.16
C PRO A 49 1.64 1.32 6.73
N SER A 50 2.11 2.11 7.70
CA SER A 50 2.66 3.43 7.42
C SER A 50 4.05 3.38 6.78
N VAL A 51 4.37 4.43 6.01
CA VAL A 51 5.72 4.71 5.50
C VAL A 51 6.60 5.50 6.49
N LEU A 52 6.06 5.94 7.63
CA LEU A 52 6.79 6.69 8.65
C LEU A 52 7.40 5.77 9.70
N ASN A 53 8.44 6.26 10.39
CA ASN A 53 8.99 5.60 11.56
C ASN A 53 7.95 5.48 12.69
N LYS A 54 7.99 4.35 13.40
CA LYS A 54 7.04 4.02 14.50
C LYS A 54 6.91 5.10 15.56
N GLN A 55 7.97 5.87 15.82
CA GLN A 55 7.97 6.97 16.80
C GLN A 55 6.98 8.10 16.48
N TYR A 56 6.57 8.23 15.21
CA TYR A 56 5.58 9.22 14.78
C TYR A 56 4.16 8.67 14.77
N LEU A 57 3.97 7.37 15.03
CA LEU A 57 2.67 6.71 14.89
C LEU A 57 1.97 6.57 16.24
N LYS A 58 0.64 6.57 16.19
CA LYS A 58 -0.24 6.35 17.35
C LYS A 58 -1.12 5.12 17.12
N GLY A 59 -1.68 4.59 18.20
CA GLY A 59 -2.65 3.48 18.13
C GLY A 59 -2.06 2.17 17.62
N SER A 60 -2.88 1.36 16.93
CA SER A 60 -2.43 0.06 16.40
C SER A 60 -1.39 0.20 15.29
N ALA A 61 -1.38 1.32 14.56
CA ALA A 61 -0.41 1.57 13.49
C ALA A 61 1.05 1.52 13.97
N ALA A 62 1.31 1.97 15.20
CA ALA A 62 2.64 1.92 15.80
C ALA A 62 3.10 0.48 16.13
N LYS A 63 2.15 -0.45 16.27
CA LYS A 63 2.38 -1.84 16.63
C LYS A 63 2.45 -2.77 15.42
N THR A 64 2.20 -2.25 14.22
CA THR A 64 2.23 -3.04 12.99
C THR A 64 3.60 -3.69 12.79
N GLN A 65 3.58 -5.00 12.54
CA GLN A 65 4.75 -5.80 12.21
C GLN A 65 4.86 -5.93 10.70
N GLN A 66 5.98 -5.51 10.14
CA GLN A 66 6.28 -5.72 8.73
C GLN A 66 7.02 -7.05 8.57
N PHE A 67 6.59 -7.84 7.58
CA PHE A 67 7.26 -9.08 7.20
C PHE A 67 8.24 -8.81 6.07
N LYS A 68 9.27 -9.66 5.95
CA LYS A 68 10.21 -9.60 4.82
C LYS A 68 9.46 -9.82 3.52
N SER A 69 9.62 -8.89 2.58
CA SER A 69 9.10 -9.02 1.22
C SER A 69 9.71 -10.23 0.52
N VAL A 70 8.88 -11.03 -0.12
CA VAL A 70 9.29 -12.12 -1.01
C VAL A 70 9.06 -11.74 -2.46
N ALA A 71 9.82 -12.35 -3.36
CA ALA A 71 9.67 -12.12 -4.79
C ALA A 71 8.26 -12.52 -5.26
N GLU A 72 7.68 -11.69 -6.12
CA GLU A 72 6.44 -12.03 -6.80
C GLU A 72 6.66 -13.21 -7.76
N PRO A 73 5.61 -14.03 -8.00
CA PRO A 73 5.68 -15.08 -9.00
C PRO A 73 5.93 -14.48 -10.39
N HIS A 74 6.49 -15.30 -11.30
CA HIS A 74 6.74 -14.88 -12.67
C HIS A 74 5.44 -14.36 -13.34
N PRO A 75 5.47 -13.22 -14.07
CA PRO A 75 4.26 -12.56 -14.58
C PRO A 75 3.33 -13.44 -15.43
N SER A 76 3.86 -14.49 -16.07
CA SER A 76 3.04 -15.48 -16.81
C SER A 76 1.97 -16.14 -15.95
N TRP A 77 2.17 -16.21 -14.63
CA TRP A 77 1.19 -16.73 -13.69
C TRP A 77 -0.06 -15.87 -13.60
N GLN A 78 0.04 -14.55 -13.77
CA GLN A 78 -1.13 -13.67 -13.77
C GLN A 78 -2.08 -14.07 -14.88
N SER A 79 -1.59 -14.18 -16.13
CA SER A 79 -2.41 -14.57 -17.28
C SER A 79 -3.00 -15.97 -17.14
N ALA A 80 -2.23 -16.93 -16.62
CA ALA A 80 -2.71 -18.29 -16.40
C ALA A 80 -3.84 -18.33 -15.34
N LEU A 81 -3.68 -17.61 -14.22
CA LEU A 81 -4.67 -17.52 -13.16
C LEU A 81 -5.93 -16.81 -13.62
N GLU A 82 -5.79 -15.70 -14.35
CA GLU A 82 -6.92 -14.93 -14.88
C GLU A 82 -7.78 -15.77 -15.84
N GLN A 83 -7.16 -16.53 -16.75
CA GLN A 83 -7.88 -17.43 -17.65
C GLN A 83 -8.69 -18.49 -16.90
N GLU A 84 -8.08 -19.14 -15.90
CA GLU A 84 -8.78 -20.15 -15.10
C GLU A 84 -9.86 -19.55 -14.19
N TRP A 85 -9.64 -18.33 -13.67
CA TRP A 85 -10.63 -17.62 -12.89
C TRP A 85 -11.88 -17.31 -13.71
N LEU A 86 -11.70 -16.75 -14.93
CA LEU A 86 -12.81 -16.45 -15.84
C LEU A 86 -13.59 -17.71 -16.24
N LYS A 87 -12.90 -18.84 -16.48
CA LYS A 87 -13.58 -20.11 -16.78
C LYS A 87 -14.48 -20.59 -15.63
N ARG A 88 -14.07 -20.34 -14.37
CA ARG A 88 -14.80 -20.82 -13.19
C ARG A 88 -15.88 -19.86 -12.71
N TYR A 89 -15.63 -18.55 -12.84
CA TYR A 89 -16.42 -17.51 -12.17
C TYR A 89 -16.87 -16.37 -13.10
N GLY A 90 -16.52 -16.40 -14.39
CA GLY A 90 -16.80 -15.33 -15.35
C GLY A 90 -18.20 -15.35 -15.97
N SER A 91 -19.14 -16.16 -15.44
CA SER A 91 -20.55 -16.23 -15.86
C SER A 91 -21.43 -15.27 -15.08
#